data_AF-Q4CX96-F1
#
_entry.id   AF-Q4CX96-F1
#
_cell.length_a   1.000
_cell.length_b   1.000
_cell.length_c   1.000
_cell.angle_alpha   90.00
_cell.angle_beta   90.00
_cell.angle_gamma   90.00
#
_symmetry.space_group_name_H-M   'P 1'
#
loop_
_entity.id
_entity.type
_entity.pdbx_description
1 polymer ?
#
loop_
_entity_poly.entity_id
_entity_poly.type
_entity_poly.pdbx_seq_one_letter_code
_entity_poly.pdbx_strand_id
1 'polypeptide(L)'
;MLRLSCVLGFFIIYIYILFYFNELKKKKREVECMEDDLFLLIHFDGDGAVTLDETTRYFERNGFMRDKDSALNEKGTPLVFFKETRIDVTAFRELVKLLCAHCRVTLGKVWSVCVEQALYSVFRANALVPEMVVSRKAMEQLEQHIMRHGETPPPDAALFTGNTFPEYLDYGEFIEYFLVRWPNLSRAKVAALLRHAGAEHFHEVPPSGPETEIIEDGAVDQTQTEEGREGEMEQLLRYTAQLKATLRFREEAVEKADELAAQNTILLETLAVAEEEHMRSQEQIKNLSRKLQELQSEIGKNFSIPHTSFSPTFSESYACSVGEVSNDDARMLSLVQRFCRKREQAELSKELFLQEKASQLEKQSEFLLQWEEALHTKEGEMVQHELEARKRWSEAFLRKERRLERLQETLELKRLEIAAREAAIEKRRFAQLERDREAGELSLGERRRRMQQLQFIEAELHKREERALAREGEGLRHAVGFGEHHRLRRPVQQLARGHMENIGESQPTDGGAMDSRVLSPSKCRTPYLSLLS
;
A
#
# COMPACT_ATOMS: atom_id res chain seq x y z
N MET A 1 -24.92 2.50 46.18
CA MET A 1 -25.05 2.55 44.71
C MET A 1 -24.30 3.71 44.05
N LEU A 2 -24.38 4.97 44.51
CA LEU A 2 -23.65 6.09 43.87
C LEU A 2 -22.12 5.93 43.76
N ARG A 3 -21.48 5.20 44.69
CA ARG A 3 -20.01 5.03 44.65
C ARG A 3 -19.52 4.10 43.54
N LEU A 4 -20.30 3.11 43.10
CA LEU A 4 -19.89 2.19 42.02
C LEU A 4 -20.00 2.85 40.64
N SER A 5 -21.04 3.67 40.42
CA SER A 5 -21.25 4.41 39.16
C SER A 5 -20.12 5.42 38.89
N CYS A 6 -19.65 6.13 39.92
CA CYS A 6 -18.48 7.01 39.77
C CYS A 6 -17.22 6.22 39.39
N VAL A 7 -16.96 5.07 40.02
CA VAL A 7 -15.77 4.25 39.74
C VAL A 7 -15.77 3.72 38.30
N LEU A 8 -16.92 3.24 37.80
CA LEU A 8 -17.08 2.83 36.40
C LEU A 8 -16.88 3.99 35.42
N GLY A 9 -17.42 5.17 35.72
CA GLY A 9 -17.21 6.37 34.90
C GLY A 9 -15.74 6.79 34.82
N PHE A 10 -15.03 6.79 35.95
CA PHE A 10 -13.59 7.06 35.97
C PHE A 10 -12.78 6.01 35.19
N PHE A 11 -13.17 4.75 35.25
CA PHE A 11 -12.49 3.67 34.53
C PHE A 11 -12.65 3.81 33.01
N ILE A 12 -13.84 4.13 32.52
CA ILE A 12 -14.09 4.37 31.08
C ILE A 12 -13.30 5.59 30.58
N ILE A 13 -13.28 6.69 31.34
CA ILE A 13 -12.48 7.87 31.00
C ILE A 13 -10.98 7.52 30.95
N TYR A 14 -10.51 6.74 31.91
CA TYR A 14 -9.11 6.30 31.96
C TYR A 14 -8.73 5.42 30.76
N ILE A 15 -9.57 4.46 30.38
CA ILE A 15 -9.37 3.63 29.17
C ILE A 15 -9.35 4.51 27.92
N TYR A 16 -10.29 5.45 27.78
CA TYR A 16 -10.34 6.35 26.64
C TYR A 16 -9.09 7.23 26.53
N ILE A 17 -8.60 7.74 27.67
CA ILE A 17 -7.34 8.49 27.74
C ILE A 17 -6.15 7.61 27.34
N LEU A 18 -6.06 6.37 27.84
CA LEU A 18 -5.00 5.44 27.47
C LEU A 18 -5.02 5.10 25.98
N PHE A 19 -6.20 4.84 25.41
CA PHE A 19 -6.36 4.57 23.98
C PHE A 19 -5.93 5.78 23.15
N TYR A 20 -6.36 6.99 23.52
CA TYR A 20 -5.97 8.23 22.86
C TYR A 20 -4.46 8.51 22.97
N PHE A 21 -3.84 8.23 24.11
CA PHE A 21 -2.39 8.33 24.28
C PHE A 21 -1.63 7.30 23.45
N ASN A 22 -2.14 6.08 23.29
CA ASN A 22 -1.54 5.06 22.44
C ASN A 22 -1.65 5.42 20.94
N GLU A 23 -2.81 5.90 20.48
CA GLU A 23 -3.01 6.43 19.13
C GLU A 23 -2.07 7.61 18.83
N LEU A 24 -1.95 8.56 19.77
CA LEU A 24 -1.01 9.68 19.65
C LEU A 24 0.45 9.20 19.60
N LYS A 25 0.82 8.23 20.42
CA LYS A 25 2.18 7.63 20.38
C LYS A 25 2.43 6.91 19.07
N LYS A 26 1.43 6.20 18.52
CA LYS A 26 1.52 5.51 17.22
C LYS A 26 1.73 6.50 16.09
N LYS A 27 0.88 7.54 16.00
CA LYS A 27 1.04 8.63 15.01
C LYS A 27 2.36 9.37 15.16
N LYS A 28 2.81 9.62 16.40
CA LYS A 28 4.11 10.24 16.65
C LYS A 28 5.26 9.36 16.13
N ARG A 29 5.23 8.05 16.37
CA ARG A 29 6.22 7.11 15.83
C ARG A 29 6.17 7.03 14.30
N GLU A 30 4.99 7.04 13.69
CA GLU A 30 4.84 7.03 12.23
C GLU A 30 5.43 8.31 11.60
N VAL A 31 5.17 9.48 12.20
CA VAL A 31 5.74 10.77 11.73
C VAL A 31 7.25 10.80 11.91
N GLU A 32 7.77 10.38 13.07
CA GLU A 32 9.22 10.30 13.31
C GLU A 32 9.89 9.33 12.32
N CYS A 33 9.24 8.20 12.00
CA CYS A 33 9.72 7.26 10.99
C CYS A 33 9.79 7.89 9.58
N MET A 34 8.80 8.69 9.17
CA MET A 34 8.80 9.36 7.87
C MET A 34 9.90 10.42 7.74
N GLU A 35 10.16 11.16 8.82
CA GLU A 35 11.23 12.17 8.85
C GLU A 35 12.60 11.50 8.76
N ASP A 36 12.82 10.43 9.52
CA ASP A 36 14.07 9.67 9.51
C ASP A 36 14.30 8.98 8.15
N ASP A 37 13.24 8.46 7.53
CA ASP A 37 13.26 7.91 6.17
C ASP A 37 13.65 8.95 5.11
N LEU A 38 13.11 10.17 5.21
CA LEU A 38 13.48 11.27 4.32
C LEU A 38 14.93 11.71 4.53
N PHE A 39 15.39 11.73 5.79
CA PHE A 39 16.79 12.02 6.09
C PHE A 39 17.70 11.01 5.38
N LEU A 40 17.43 9.71 5.52
CA LEU A 40 18.18 8.64 4.87
C LEU A 40 18.24 8.78 3.34
N LEU A 41 17.16 9.26 2.71
CA LEU A 41 17.12 9.46 1.26
C LEU A 41 17.90 10.70 0.79
N ILE A 42 17.95 11.76 1.58
CA ILE A 42 18.65 13.00 1.22
C ILE A 42 20.14 12.90 1.54
N HIS A 43 20.45 12.25 2.65
CA HIS A 43 21.77 12.01 3.18
C HIS A 43 22.52 10.95 2.37
N PHE A 44 22.89 11.33 1.15
CA PHE A 44 23.46 10.45 0.13
C PHE A 44 24.92 10.08 0.39
N ASP A 45 25.68 10.90 1.11
CA ASP A 45 27.11 10.74 1.34
C ASP A 45 27.47 9.98 2.62
N GLY A 46 26.50 9.72 3.50
CA GLY A 46 26.72 8.90 4.69
C GLY A 46 27.52 9.62 5.79
N ASP A 47 27.66 10.94 5.73
CA ASP A 47 28.56 11.72 6.60
C ASP A 47 28.02 12.05 8.02
N GLY A 48 26.76 11.68 8.27
CA GLY A 48 25.97 11.91 9.48
C GLY A 48 25.10 13.17 9.48
N ALA A 49 25.12 14.03 8.45
CA ALA A 49 24.41 15.30 8.44
C ALA A 49 24.02 15.77 7.01
N VAL A 50 22.89 16.45 6.88
CA VAL A 50 22.51 17.09 5.60
C VAL A 50 22.65 18.59 5.67
N THR A 51 22.74 19.24 4.52
CA THR A 51 22.64 20.70 4.42
C THR A 51 21.25 21.15 3.99
N LEU A 52 20.88 22.38 4.32
CA LEU A 52 19.67 23.02 3.79
C LEU A 52 19.69 23.04 2.25
N ASP A 53 20.88 23.19 1.67
CA ASP A 53 21.10 23.27 0.23
C ASP A 53 20.82 21.95 -0.48
N GLU A 54 21.30 20.83 0.08
CA GLU A 54 20.97 19.47 -0.38
C GLU A 54 19.48 19.17 -0.25
N THR A 55 18.90 19.51 0.91
CA THR A 55 17.49 19.23 1.19
C THR A 55 16.57 19.98 0.22
N THR A 56 16.85 21.26 -0.03
CA THR A 56 16.06 22.08 -0.95
C THR A 56 16.23 21.65 -2.41
N ARG A 57 17.47 21.32 -2.85
CA ARG A 57 17.70 20.71 -4.18
C ARG A 57 16.92 19.41 -4.35
N TYR A 58 16.86 18.59 -3.30
CA TYR A 58 16.11 17.34 -3.34
C TYR A 58 14.60 17.57 -3.48
N PHE A 59 14.06 18.59 -2.79
CA PHE A 59 12.64 18.97 -2.92
C PHE A 59 12.31 19.56 -4.30
N GLU A 60 13.21 20.35 -4.86
CA GLU A 60 13.11 20.92 -6.20
C GLU A 60 13.13 19.83 -7.27
N ARG A 61 14.09 18.89 -7.19
CA ARG A 61 14.20 17.74 -8.10
C ARG A 61 12.92 16.88 -8.12
N ASN A 62 12.22 16.77 -6.99
CA ASN A 62 10.98 16.01 -6.87
C ASN A 62 9.71 16.86 -7.12
N GLY A 63 9.87 18.11 -7.57
CA GLY A 63 8.76 18.97 -8.00
C GLY A 63 7.93 19.60 -6.88
N PHE A 64 8.41 19.58 -5.62
CA PHE A 64 7.71 20.24 -4.51
C PHE A 64 8.00 21.74 -4.45
N MET A 65 9.16 22.14 -4.94
CA MET A 65 9.64 23.52 -4.97
C MET A 65 9.89 23.91 -6.42
N ARG A 66 9.40 25.07 -6.84
CA ARG A 66 9.56 25.55 -8.22
C ARG A 66 10.91 26.21 -8.48
N ASP A 67 11.43 26.86 -7.44
CA ASP A 67 12.67 27.62 -7.51
C ASP A 67 13.25 27.70 -6.08
N LYS A 68 14.36 27.00 -5.88
CA LYS A 68 15.08 26.97 -4.60
C LYS A 68 15.60 28.35 -4.18
N ASP A 69 16.00 29.19 -5.13
CA ASP A 69 16.61 30.50 -4.82
C ASP A 69 15.57 31.49 -4.30
N SER A 70 14.32 31.35 -4.74
CA SER A 70 13.20 32.15 -4.22
C SER A 70 12.90 31.83 -2.75
N ALA A 71 12.88 30.54 -2.38
CA ALA A 71 12.58 30.09 -1.02
C ALA A 71 13.67 30.45 0.01
N LEU A 72 14.93 30.48 -0.41
CA LEU A 72 16.09 30.76 0.46
C LEU A 72 16.40 32.25 0.64
N ASN A 73 15.82 33.13 -0.21
CA ASN A 73 16.11 34.56 -0.21
C ASN A 73 15.03 35.43 0.46
N GLU A 74 13.90 34.86 0.90
CA GLU A 74 12.90 35.59 1.68
C GLU A 74 13.42 35.93 3.09
N LYS A 75 13.88 37.17 3.27
CA LYS A 75 14.20 37.72 4.59
C LYS A 75 13.01 37.58 5.53
N GLY A 76 13.17 36.80 6.59
CA GLY A 76 12.13 36.57 7.62
C GLY A 76 11.52 35.17 7.62
N THR A 77 11.92 34.27 6.73
CA THR A 77 11.51 32.86 6.81
C THR A 77 12.28 32.13 7.93
N PRO A 78 11.63 31.21 8.67
CA PRO A 78 12.29 30.37 9.66
C PRO A 78 13.41 29.47 9.08
N LEU A 79 13.46 29.32 7.75
CA LEU A 79 14.48 28.51 7.07
C LEU A 79 15.89 29.15 7.15
N VAL A 80 15.98 30.46 7.38
CA VAL A 80 17.25 31.19 7.50
C VAL A 80 18.11 30.65 8.67
N PHE A 81 17.49 30.09 9.72
CA PHE A 81 18.20 29.50 10.86
C PHE A 81 19.03 28.26 10.50
N PHE A 82 18.72 27.59 9.38
CA PHE A 82 19.39 26.37 8.93
C PHE A 82 20.42 26.63 7.81
N LYS A 83 20.62 27.90 7.43
CA LYS A 83 21.58 28.26 6.39
C LYS A 83 23.00 28.06 6.90
N GLU A 84 23.84 27.37 6.13
CA GLU A 84 25.25 27.05 6.46
C GLU A 84 25.47 26.15 7.70
N THR A 85 24.41 25.59 8.29
CA THR A 85 24.51 24.61 9.38
C THR A 85 24.54 23.19 8.85
N ARG A 86 25.33 22.30 9.48
CA ARG A 86 25.18 20.85 9.30
C ARG A 86 24.00 20.38 10.15
N ILE A 87 23.04 19.72 9.51
CA ILE A 87 21.73 19.39 10.09
C ILE A 87 21.74 17.89 10.39
N ASP A 88 21.75 17.54 11.67
CA ASP A 88 21.61 16.16 12.12
C ASP A 88 20.15 15.68 11.98
N VAL A 89 19.91 14.40 12.26
CA VAL A 89 18.56 13.81 12.21
C VAL A 89 17.58 14.62 13.07
N THR A 90 18.00 15.08 14.25
CA THR A 90 17.14 15.81 15.19
C THR A 90 16.69 17.15 14.62
N ALA A 91 17.62 17.95 14.11
CA ALA A 91 17.35 19.25 13.51
C ALA A 91 16.62 19.12 12.16
N PHE A 92 16.84 18.03 11.43
CA PHE A 92 16.17 17.75 10.16
C PHE A 92 14.65 17.63 10.31
N ARG A 93 14.17 17.06 11.42
CA ARG A 93 12.73 16.95 11.71
C ARG A 93 12.05 18.32 11.77
N GLU A 94 12.72 19.32 12.34
CA GLU A 94 12.20 20.69 12.37
C GLU A 94 12.28 21.36 10.99
N LEU A 95 13.41 21.18 10.30
CA LEU A 95 13.63 21.70 8.96
C LEU A 95 12.54 21.21 7.98
N VAL A 96 12.28 19.91 7.93
CA VAL A 96 11.33 19.32 6.97
C VAL A 96 9.91 19.81 7.23
N LYS A 97 9.51 19.99 8.50
CA LYS A 97 8.19 20.57 8.83
C LYS A 97 8.05 21.99 8.28
N LEU A 98 9.10 22.80 8.42
CA LEU A 98 9.13 24.16 7.88
C LEU A 98 9.09 24.16 6.34
N LEU A 99 9.85 23.27 5.69
CA LEU A 99 9.84 23.11 4.23
C LEU A 99 8.49 22.64 3.70
N CYS A 100 7.87 21.65 4.35
CA CYS A 100 6.53 21.16 3.99
C CYS A 100 5.49 22.28 4.11
N ALA A 101 5.54 23.07 5.19
CA ALA A 101 4.66 24.22 5.38
C ALA A 101 4.89 25.30 4.31
N HIS A 102 6.14 25.60 3.97
CA HIS A 102 6.50 26.56 2.93
C HIS A 102 6.01 26.12 1.54
N CYS A 103 6.21 24.85 1.20
CA CYS A 103 5.78 24.26 -0.07
C CYS A 103 4.27 23.93 -0.12
N ARG A 104 3.53 24.14 0.98
CA ARG A 104 2.11 23.81 1.14
C ARG A 104 1.78 22.34 0.82
N VAL A 105 2.65 21.44 1.26
CA VAL A 105 2.51 19.99 1.10
C VAL A 105 2.51 19.30 2.46
N THR A 106 1.87 18.13 2.55
CA THR A 106 1.90 17.30 3.75
C THR A 106 3.16 16.43 3.76
N LEU A 107 3.71 16.18 4.94
CA LEU A 107 4.88 15.30 5.10
C LEU A 107 4.66 13.93 4.46
N GLY A 108 3.48 13.32 4.65
CA GLY A 108 3.15 12.02 4.06
C GLY A 108 3.17 12.02 2.52
N LYS A 109 2.77 13.14 1.88
CA LYS A 109 2.86 13.29 0.43
C LYS A 109 4.30 13.44 -0.04
N VAL A 110 5.11 14.20 0.69
CA VAL A 110 6.55 14.36 0.40
C VAL A 110 7.24 13.01 0.53
N TRP A 111 7.04 12.32 1.66
CA TRP A 111 7.58 11.00 1.92
C TRP A 111 7.17 10.00 0.83
N SER A 112 5.88 9.89 0.48
CA SER A 112 5.45 8.89 -0.50
C SER A 112 6.08 9.10 -1.88
N VAL A 113 6.14 10.35 -2.35
CA VAL A 113 6.70 10.68 -3.67
C VAL A 113 8.22 10.49 -3.68
N CYS A 114 8.93 10.95 -2.64
CA CYS A 114 10.38 10.77 -2.53
C CYS A 114 10.79 9.30 -2.48
N VAL A 115 10.08 8.50 -1.67
CA VAL A 115 10.32 7.06 -1.54
C VAL A 115 10.05 6.35 -2.87
N GLU A 116 8.91 6.65 -3.51
CA GLU A 116 8.54 6.02 -4.77
C GLU A 116 9.50 6.40 -5.89
N GLN A 117 9.90 7.67 -5.98
CA GLN A 117 10.89 8.11 -6.97
C GLN A 117 12.25 7.48 -6.76
N ALA A 118 12.69 7.32 -5.50
CA ALA A 118 13.95 6.65 -5.21
C ALA A 118 13.90 5.17 -5.64
N LEU A 119 12.84 4.44 -5.31
CA LEU A 119 12.64 3.05 -5.77
C LEU A 119 12.55 2.94 -7.29
N TYR A 120 11.78 3.84 -7.92
CA TYR A 120 11.60 3.85 -9.37
C TYR A 120 12.89 4.17 -10.11
N SER A 121 13.72 5.06 -9.57
CA SER A 121 15.04 5.37 -10.12
C SER A 121 15.97 4.15 -10.10
N VAL A 122 15.98 3.40 -8.99
CA VAL A 122 16.74 2.14 -8.87
C VAL A 122 16.21 1.11 -9.85
N PHE A 123 14.89 0.93 -9.92
CA PHE A 123 14.25 0.01 -10.85
C PHE A 123 14.64 0.33 -12.29
N ARG A 124 14.50 1.59 -12.72
CA ARG A 124 14.82 2.04 -14.07
C ARG A 124 16.29 1.83 -14.42
N ALA A 125 17.21 1.99 -13.46
CA ALA A 125 18.63 1.75 -13.67
C ALA A 125 18.98 0.27 -13.90
N ASN A 126 18.13 -0.66 -13.43
CA ASN A 126 18.34 -2.11 -13.53
C ASN A 126 17.38 -2.80 -14.52
N ALA A 127 16.38 -2.08 -15.02
CA ALA A 127 15.38 -2.61 -15.92
C ALA A 127 15.91 -2.68 -17.35
N LEU A 128 15.55 -3.76 -18.05
CA LEU A 128 15.78 -3.91 -19.48
C LEU A 128 14.81 -3.00 -20.25
N VAL A 129 15.35 -2.11 -21.07
CA VAL A 129 14.57 -1.23 -21.96
C VAL A 129 14.39 -1.96 -23.30
N PRO A 130 13.18 -1.99 -23.90
CA PRO A 130 11.97 -1.22 -23.57
C PRO A 130 10.96 -1.93 -22.67
N GLU A 131 11.19 -3.19 -22.31
CA GLU A 131 10.21 -4.04 -21.62
C GLU A 131 9.93 -3.58 -20.19
N MET A 132 10.82 -2.78 -19.60
CA MET A 132 10.71 -2.25 -18.23
C MET A 132 10.53 -3.38 -17.22
N VAL A 133 11.43 -4.37 -17.30
CA VAL A 133 11.50 -5.50 -16.36
C VAL A 133 12.92 -5.72 -15.88
N VAL A 134 13.07 -6.14 -14.62
CA VAL A 134 14.38 -6.44 -14.01
C VAL A 134 14.60 -7.95 -14.05
N SER A 135 15.73 -8.38 -14.63
CA SER A 135 16.07 -9.80 -14.68
C SER A 135 16.42 -10.36 -13.29
N ARG A 136 16.20 -11.66 -13.08
CA ARG A 136 16.61 -12.38 -11.86
C ARG A 136 18.08 -12.14 -11.49
N LYS A 137 18.96 -12.14 -12.49
CA LYS A 137 20.39 -11.90 -12.27
C LYS A 137 20.66 -10.51 -11.68
N ALA A 138 19.96 -9.48 -12.15
CA ALA A 138 20.05 -8.14 -11.58
C ALA A 138 19.50 -8.11 -10.14
N MET A 139 18.38 -8.79 -9.89
CA MET A 139 17.82 -8.91 -8.52
C MET A 139 18.80 -9.57 -7.53
N GLU A 140 19.47 -10.65 -7.93
CA GLU A 140 20.49 -11.31 -7.11
C GLU A 140 21.67 -10.38 -6.80
N GLN A 141 22.06 -9.53 -7.75
CA GLN A 141 23.11 -8.52 -7.54
C GLN A 141 22.68 -7.44 -6.55
N LEU A 142 21.44 -6.95 -6.68
CA LEU A 142 20.86 -5.99 -5.73
C LEU A 142 20.74 -6.58 -4.32
N GLU A 143 20.36 -7.86 -4.21
CA GLU A 143 20.31 -8.58 -2.94
C GLU A 143 21.69 -8.64 -2.28
N GLN A 144 22.72 -9.01 -3.04
CA GLN A 144 24.10 -9.02 -2.56
C GLN A 144 24.57 -7.63 -2.14
N HIS A 145 24.14 -6.58 -2.85
CA HIS A 145 24.47 -5.20 -2.51
C HIS A 145 23.88 -4.81 -1.14
N ILE A 146 22.61 -5.11 -0.88
CA ILE A 146 21.98 -4.89 0.44
C ILE A 146 22.74 -5.65 1.54
N MET A 147 23.09 -6.92 1.29
CA MET A 147 23.83 -7.73 2.26
C MET A 147 25.22 -7.18 2.57
N ARG A 148 25.91 -6.59 1.58
CA ARG A 148 27.22 -5.91 1.80
C ARG A 148 27.10 -4.69 2.71
N HIS A 149 25.93 -4.05 2.75
CA HIS A 149 25.61 -2.98 3.69
C HIS A 149 25.22 -3.47 5.10
N GLY A 150 25.38 -4.78 5.39
CA GLY A 150 25.20 -5.36 6.72
C GLY A 150 23.77 -5.83 7.03
N GLU A 151 22.85 -5.71 6.08
CA GLU A 151 21.46 -6.14 6.25
C GLU A 151 21.29 -7.60 5.81
N THR A 152 20.98 -8.48 6.76
CA THR A 152 20.71 -9.89 6.48
C THR A 152 19.22 -10.19 6.57
N PRO A 153 18.66 -10.99 5.64
CA PRO A 153 17.26 -11.37 5.71
C PRO A 153 17.02 -12.26 6.93
N PRO A 154 15.85 -12.16 7.60
CA PRO A 154 15.50 -13.05 8.70
C PRO A 154 15.48 -14.53 8.26
N PRO A 155 15.69 -15.49 9.18
CA PRO A 155 15.77 -16.92 8.86
C PRO A 155 14.57 -17.44 8.06
N ASP A 156 13.37 -16.96 8.39
CA ASP A 156 12.13 -17.36 7.73
C ASP A 156 12.01 -16.79 6.30
N ALA A 157 12.54 -15.59 6.09
CA ALA A 157 12.60 -14.95 4.78
C ALA A 157 13.70 -15.55 3.90
N ALA A 158 14.72 -16.20 4.49
CA ALA A 158 15.84 -16.83 3.78
C ALA A 158 15.40 -17.88 2.76
N LEU A 159 14.21 -18.47 2.93
CA LEU A 159 13.59 -19.41 2.00
C LEU A 159 13.24 -18.78 0.63
N PHE A 160 12.97 -17.47 0.58
CA PHE A 160 12.64 -16.72 -0.63
C PHE A 160 13.89 -16.27 -1.40
N THR A 161 14.65 -17.23 -1.93
CA THR A 161 15.90 -16.94 -2.65
C THR A 161 15.66 -16.46 -4.09
N GLY A 162 16.72 -15.95 -4.75
CA GLY A 162 16.84 -15.67 -6.20
C GLY A 162 16.01 -16.55 -7.13
N ASN A 163 15.89 -17.84 -6.81
CA ASN A 163 15.23 -18.84 -7.66
C ASN A 163 13.72 -18.99 -7.47
N THR A 164 13.12 -18.29 -6.50
CA THR A 164 11.70 -18.47 -6.12
C THR A 164 10.73 -17.56 -6.86
N PHE A 165 11.23 -16.55 -7.59
CA PHE A 165 10.42 -15.58 -8.31
C PHE A 165 10.59 -15.71 -9.84
N PRO A 166 9.68 -15.10 -10.64
CA PRO A 166 9.77 -15.12 -12.09
C PRO A 166 11.12 -14.66 -12.64
N GLU A 167 11.46 -15.06 -13.86
CA GLU A 167 12.76 -14.68 -14.46
C GLU A 167 12.92 -13.16 -14.67
N TYR A 168 11.80 -12.46 -14.77
CA TYR A 168 11.69 -11.02 -14.96
C TYR A 168 10.65 -10.46 -14.00
N LEU A 169 10.97 -9.36 -13.32
CA LEU A 169 10.07 -8.66 -12.40
C LEU A 169 9.67 -7.30 -12.98
N ASP A 170 8.37 -7.00 -12.97
CA ASP A 170 7.90 -5.63 -13.20
C ASP A 170 8.16 -4.72 -11.98
N TYR A 171 7.78 -3.44 -12.06
CA TYR A 171 8.01 -2.49 -10.98
C TYR A 171 7.29 -2.86 -9.67
N GLY A 172 6.06 -3.40 -9.77
CA GLY A 172 5.29 -3.81 -8.61
C GLY A 172 5.95 -4.99 -7.91
N GLU A 173 6.30 -6.01 -8.70
CA GLU A 173 6.98 -7.22 -8.21
C GLU A 173 8.38 -6.91 -7.65
N PHE A 174 9.10 -5.98 -8.28
CA PHE A 174 10.40 -5.49 -7.81
C PHE A 174 10.32 -4.92 -6.38
N ILE A 175 9.31 -4.11 -6.10
CA ILE A 175 9.12 -3.53 -4.77
C ILE A 175 8.72 -4.61 -3.76
N GLU A 176 7.75 -5.45 -4.12
CA GLU A 176 7.25 -6.52 -3.24
C GLU A 176 8.35 -7.49 -2.85
N TYR A 177 9.27 -7.81 -3.77
CA TYR A 177 10.42 -8.68 -3.50
C TYR A 177 11.21 -8.23 -2.27
N PHE A 178 11.60 -6.95 -2.21
CA PHE A 178 12.39 -6.45 -1.08
C PHE A 178 11.59 -6.36 0.22
N LEU A 179 10.29 -6.07 0.14
CA LEU A 179 9.42 -6.00 1.33
C LEU A 179 9.15 -7.38 1.94
N VAL A 180 9.09 -8.43 1.11
CA VAL A 180 8.97 -9.83 1.59
C VAL A 180 10.32 -10.34 2.10
N ARG A 181 11.42 -10.03 1.40
CA ARG A 181 12.76 -10.50 1.75
C ARG A 181 13.33 -9.81 3.00
N TRP A 182 13.00 -8.53 3.21
CA TRP A 182 13.37 -7.74 4.38
C TRP A 182 12.14 -7.03 5.00
N PRO A 183 11.27 -7.75 5.71
CA PRO A 183 10.06 -7.18 6.29
C PRO A 183 10.34 -6.11 7.37
N ASN A 184 11.55 -6.07 7.90
CA ASN A 184 11.98 -5.11 8.92
C ASN A 184 12.51 -3.79 8.35
N LEU A 185 12.75 -3.71 7.03
CA LEU A 185 13.24 -2.50 6.38
C LEU A 185 12.08 -1.65 5.85
N SER A 186 12.12 -0.34 6.09
CA SER A 186 11.20 0.59 5.45
C SER A 186 11.48 0.66 3.95
N ARG A 187 10.44 1.00 3.15
CA ARG A 187 10.61 1.25 1.70
C ARG A 187 11.71 2.27 1.42
N ALA A 188 11.81 3.31 2.26
CA ALA A 188 12.83 4.34 2.13
C ALA A 188 14.24 3.80 2.39
N LYS A 189 14.40 2.96 3.42
CA LYS A 189 15.69 2.32 3.73
C LYS A 189 16.13 1.37 2.63
N VAL A 190 15.21 0.56 2.10
CA VAL A 190 15.47 -0.26 0.90
C VAL A 190 15.92 0.62 -0.26
N ALA A 191 15.20 1.70 -0.55
CA ALA A 191 15.54 2.61 -1.63
C ALA A 191 16.91 3.28 -1.43
N ALA A 192 17.23 3.69 -0.19
CA ALA A 192 18.53 4.28 0.16
C ALA A 192 19.67 3.28 -0.03
N LEU A 193 19.51 2.05 0.45
CA LEU A 193 20.50 0.98 0.30
C LEU A 193 20.75 0.61 -1.16
N LEU A 194 19.71 0.60 -1.99
CA LEU A 194 19.82 0.22 -3.40
C LEU A 194 20.32 1.35 -4.30
N ARG A 195 20.31 2.60 -3.82
CA ARG A 195 20.61 3.77 -4.64
C ARG A 195 22.05 3.79 -5.19
N HIS A 196 22.97 3.06 -4.55
CA HIS A 196 24.37 2.93 -5.00
C HIS A 196 24.64 1.69 -5.84
N ALA A 197 23.69 0.76 -5.94
CA ALA A 197 23.91 -0.49 -6.65
C ALA A 197 24.20 -0.28 -8.14
N GLY A 198 23.66 0.78 -8.74
CA GLY A 198 23.90 1.15 -10.15
C GLY A 198 25.26 1.80 -10.43
N ALA A 199 25.91 2.41 -9.43
CA ALA A 199 27.18 3.12 -9.64
C ALA A 199 28.41 2.21 -9.60
N GLU A 200 28.32 1.09 -8.90
CA GLU A 200 29.47 0.21 -8.65
C GLU A 200 29.71 -0.86 -9.73
N HIS A 201 28.78 -1.06 -10.69
CA HIS A 201 28.80 -2.27 -11.53
C HIS A 201 28.75 -2.03 -13.05
N PHE A 202 28.91 -0.78 -13.52
CA PHE A 202 29.17 -0.46 -14.93
C PHE A 202 30.56 0.16 -15.13
N HIS A 203 31.59 -0.66 -14.96
CA HIS A 203 32.93 -0.35 -15.47
C HIS A 203 32.98 -0.58 -16.98
N GLU A 204 32.49 0.38 -17.78
CA GLU A 204 32.98 0.58 -19.15
C GLU A 204 32.73 1.97 -19.78
N VAL A 205 32.26 2.98 -19.03
CA VAL A 205 32.24 4.37 -19.51
C VAL A 205 32.61 5.33 -18.36
N PRO A 206 33.58 6.26 -18.52
CA PRO A 206 34.02 7.14 -17.45
C PRO A 206 32.95 8.19 -17.08
N PRO A 207 33.02 8.80 -15.87
CA PRO A 207 32.01 9.72 -15.37
C PRO A 207 32.10 11.06 -16.10
N SER A 208 31.23 11.28 -17.08
CA SER A 208 31.08 12.60 -17.71
C SER A 208 30.09 13.45 -16.92
N GLY A 209 30.60 14.19 -15.93
CA GLY A 209 30.05 15.44 -15.44
C GLY A 209 28.69 15.39 -14.72
N PRO A 210 28.32 16.46 -13.99
CA PRO A 210 26.97 16.60 -13.50
C PRO A 210 26.06 16.69 -14.74
N GLU A 211 25.12 15.76 -14.89
CA GLU A 211 23.97 15.95 -15.77
C GLU A 211 23.15 17.12 -15.21
N THR A 212 23.60 18.34 -15.50
CA THR A 212 22.67 19.36 -15.98
C THR A 212 21.85 18.71 -17.07
N GLU A 213 20.61 18.32 -16.74
CA GLU A 213 19.54 18.34 -17.72
C GLU A 213 19.50 19.77 -18.26
N ILE A 214 20.31 20.02 -19.29
CA ILE A 214 20.04 21.08 -20.24
C ILE A 214 18.71 20.63 -20.83
N ILE A 215 17.63 21.25 -20.36
CA ILE A 215 16.48 21.50 -21.20
C ILE A 215 17.07 22.25 -22.38
N GLU A 216 17.52 21.50 -23.39
CA GLU A 216 17.77 22.10 -24.68
C GLU A 216 16.45 22.77 -25.00
N ASP A 217 16.52 24.09 -25.18
CA ASP A 217 15.51 24.88 -25.85
C ASP A 217 15.25 24.18 -27.19
N GLY A 218 14.36 23.20 -27.13
CA GLY A 218 13.72 22.61 -28.27
C GLY A 218 12.94 23.76 -28.86
N ALA A 219 13.54 24.42 -29.85
CA ALA A 219 12.81 24.79 -31.04
C ALA A 219 12.18 23.47 -31.58
N VAL A 220 11.10 23.05 -30.92
CA VAL A 220 10.22 21.99 -31.39
C VAL A 220 9.61 22.58 -32.63
N ASP A 221 10.22 22.22 -33.75
CA ASP A 221 9.74 22.50 -35.08
C ASP A 221 8.28 22.04 -35.13
N GLN A 222 7.36 23.00 -35.03
CA GLN A 222 5.92 22.79 -34.97
C GLN A 222 5.42 22.40 -36.36
N THR A 223 5.76 21.18 -36.78
CA THR A 223 5.17 20.52 -37.95
C THR A 223 4.82 19.06 -37.63
N GLN A 224 4.25 18.83 -36.44
CA GLN A 224 3.45 17.64 -36.16
C GLN A 224 2.05 17.85 -36.75
N THR A 225 1.79 17.15 -37.85
CA THR A 225 0.46 16.92 -38.43
C THR A 225 -0.55 16.54 -37.34
N GLU A 226 -1.72 17.21 -37.35
CA GLU A 226 -2.78 17.07 -36.33
C GLU A 226 -3.20 15.62 -36.06
N GLU A 227 -3.08 14.72 -37.04
CA GLU A 227 -3.43 13.30 -36.90
C GLU A 227 -2.52 12.50 -35.94
N GLY A 228 -1.28 12.94 -35.69
CA GLY A 228 -0.38 12.29 -34.74
C GLY A 228 -0.69 12.64 -33.28
N ARG A 229 -1.15 13.88 -33.05
CA ARG A 229 -1.53 14.36 -31.71
C ARG A 229 -2.82 13.72 -31.21
N GLU A 230 -3.77 13.41 -32.09
CA GLU A 230 -4.98 12.70 -31.70
C GLU A 230 -4.67 11.28 -31.20
N GLY A 231 -3.73 10.57 -31.85
CA GLY A 231 -3.31 9.23 -31.43
C GLY A 231 -2.59 9.22 -30.08
N GLU A 232 -1.66 10.17 -29.85
CA GLU A 232 -0.98 10.33 -28.57
C GLU A 232 -1.94 10.73 -27.45
N MET A 233 -2.89 11.64 -27.74
CA MET A 233 -3.89 12.07 -26.77
C MET A 233 -4.86 10.92 -26.42
N GLU A 234 -5.24 10.09 -27.40
CA GLU A 234 -6.07 8.91 -27.14
C GLU A 234 -5.32 7.84 -26.32
N GLN A 235 -4.02 7.62 -26.58
CA GLN A 235 -3.19 6.73 -25.76
C GLN A 235 -3.04 7.25 -24.33
N LEU A 236 -2.81 8.55 -24.14
CA LEU A 236 -2.77 9.19 -22.82
C LEU A 236 -4.11 9.08 -22.08
N LEU A 237 -5.24 9.24 -22.79
CA LEU A 237 -6.57 9.05 -22.22
C LEU A 237 -6.84 7.59 -21.82
N ARG A 238 -6.37 6.61 -22.61
CA ARG A 238 -6.45 5.19 -22.25
C ARG A 238 -5.59 4.86 -21.03
N TYR A 239 -4.35 5.36 -21.02
CA TYR A 239 -3.43 5.15 -19.91
C TYR A 239 -3.97 5.78 -18.61
N THR A 240 -4.49 7.02 -18.67
CA THR A 240 -5.10 7.68 -17.50
C THR A 240 -6.38 6.97 -17.04
N ALA A 241 -7.19 6.43 -17.95
CA ALA A 241 -8.35 5.62 -17.59
C ALA A 241 -7.95 4.29 -16.91
N GLN A 242 -6.92 3.62 -17.42
CA GLN A 242 -6.34 2.42 -16.80
C GLN A 242 -5.76 2.73 -15.41
N LEU A 243 -4.95 3.79 -15.29
CA LEU A 243 -4.39 4.23 -14.02
C LEU A 243 -5.49 4.53 -12.99
N LYS A 244 -6.57 5.21 -13.40
CA LYS A 244 -7.72 5.48 -12.55
C LYS A 244 -8.47 4.21 -12.12
N ALA A 245 -8.59 3.22 -13.00
CA ALA A 245 -9.17 1.93 -12.66
C ALA A 245 -8.31 1.15 -11.66
N THR A 246 -6.98 1.14 -11.86
CA THR A 246 -6.02 0.51 -10.95
C THR A 246 -6.01 1.19 -9.58
N LEU A 247 -6.11 2.53 -9.53
CA LEU A 247 -6.20 3.28 -8.28
C LEU A 247 -7.49 2.94 -7.52
N ARG A 248 -8.64 2.85 -8.19
CA ARG A 248 -9.90 2.42 -7.55
C ARG A 248 -9.84 1.00 -7.01
N PHE A 249 -9.25 0.07 -7.78
CA PHE A 249 -9.05 -1.30 -7.34
C PHE A 249 -8.14 -1.36 -6.10
N ARG A 250 -7.07 -0.54 -6.07
CA ARG A 250 -6.21 -0.43 -4.89
C ARG A 250 -6.93 0.19 -3.69
N GLU A 251 -7.77 1.21 -3.88
CA GLU A 251 -8.60 1.78 -2.80
C GLU A 251 -9.55 0.72 -2.20
N GLU A 252 -10.23 -0.07 -3.04
CA GLU A 252 -11.08 -1.17 -2.58
C GLU A 252 -10.30 -2.29 -1.87
N ALA A 253 -9.07 -2.58 -2.32
CA ALA A 253 -8.19 -3.53 -1.67
C ALA A 253 -7.68 -3.03 -0.30
N VAL A 254 -7.39 -1.73 -0.19
CA VAL A 254 -7.01 -1.09 1.09
C VAL A 254 -8.19 -1.09 2.06
N GLU A 255 -9.41 -0.77 1.62
CA GLU A 255 -10.61 -0.83 2.47
C GLU A 255 -10.82 -2.24 3.05
N LYS A 256 -10.65 -3.29 2.23
CA LYS A 256 -10.69 -4.69 2.68
C LYS A 256 -9.53 -5.04 3.64
N ALA A 257 -8.33 -4.54 3.37
CA ALA A 257 -7.17 -4.77 4.23
C ALA A 257 -7.35 -4.10 5.60
N ASP A 258 -7.94 -2.91 5.65
CA ASP A 258 -8.28 -2.20 6.90
C ASP A 258 -9.37 -2.94 7.69
N GLU A 259 -10.39 -3.48 7.02
CA GLU A 259 -11.39 -4.35 7.65
C GLU A 259 -10.75 -5.61 8.26
N LEU A 260 -9.84 -6.27 7.53
CA LEU A 260 -9.10 -7.43 8.04
C LEU A 260 -8.15 -7.06 9.18
N ALA A 261 -7.50 -5.90 9.12
CA ALA A 261 -6.64 -5.40 10.19
C ALA A 261 -7.44 -5.11 11.47
N ALA A 262 -8.64 -4.53 11.34
CA ALA A 262 -9.55 -4.33 12.47
C ALA A 262 -10.00 -5.66 13.09
N GLN A 263 -10.37 -6.65 12.27
CA GLN A 263 -10.70 -8.00 12.75
C GLN A 263 -9.53 -8.67 13.45
N ASN A 264 -8.32 -8.56 12.91
CA ASN A 264 -7.12 -9.12 13.50
C ASN A 264 -6.81 -8.45 14.85
N THR A 265 -6.99 -7.12 14.95
CA THR A 265 -6.81 -6.38 16.21
C THR A 265 -7.79 -6.87 17.29
N ILE A 266 -9.07 -7.05 16.94
CA ILE A 266 -10.07 -7.63 17.85
C ILE A 266 -9.67 -9.04 18.28
N LEU A 267 -9.22 -9.89 17.36
CA LEU A 267 -8.77 -11.25 17.68
C LEU A 267 -7.57 -11.24 18.63
N LEU A 268 -6.57 -10.37 18.41
CA LEU A 268 -5.42 -10.23 19.30
C LEU A 268 -5.83 -9.73 20.69
N GLU A 269 -6.79 -8.79 20.78
CA GLU A 269 -7.35 -8.35 22.06
C GLU A 269 -8.11 -9.49 22.77
N THR A 270 -8.92 -10.27 22.05
CA THR A 270 -9.62 -11.43 22.64
C THR A 270 -8.65 -12.51 23.12
N LEU A 271 -7.55 -12.72 22.39
CA LEU A 271 -6.50 -13.66 22.79
C LEU A 271 -5.78 -13.16 24.05
N ALA A 272 -5.44 -11.87 24.13
CA ALA A 272 -4.83 -11.28 25.31
C ALA A 272 -5.73 -11.37 26.56
N VAL A 273 -7.05 -11.14 26.42
CA VAL A 273 -8.02 -11.32 27.50
C VAL A 273 -8.11 -12.78 27.94
N ALA A 274 -8.15 -13.72 27.00
CA ALA A 274 -8.18 -15.15 27.30
C ALA A 274 -6.90 -15.62 28.03
N GLU A 275 -5.73 -15.09 27.65
CA GLU A 275 -4.46 -15.36 28.34
C GLU A 275 -4.48 -14.80 29.78
N GLU A 276 -5.02 -13.59 30.00
CA GLU A 276 -5.14 -13.00 31.33
C GLU A 276 -6.10 -13.80 32.23
N GLU A 277 -7.26 -14.21 31.70
CA GLU A 277 -8.22 -15.05 32.41
C GLU A 277 -7.65 -16.43 32.74
N HIS A 278 -6.88 -17.02 31.83
CA HIS A 278 -6.17 -18.28 32.06
C HIS A 278 -5.16 -18.12 33.21
N MET A 279 -4.37 -17.04 33.21
CA MET A 279 -3.40 -16.75 34.28
C MET A 279 -4.09 -16.58 35.63
N ARG A 280 -5.19 -15.80 35.70
CA ARG A 280 -5.97 -15.63 36.94
C ARG A 280 -6.56 -16.96 37.43
N SER A 281 -7.08 -17.79 36.52
CA SER A 281 -7.60 -19.13 36.86
C SER A 281 -6.50 -20.05 37.39
N GLN A 282 -5.31 -20.01 36.79
CA GLN A 282 -4.16 -20.78 37.23
C GLN A 282 -3.69 -20.37 38.63
N GLU A 283 -3.72 -19.07 38.95
CA GLU A 283 -3.45 -18.55 40.29
C GLU A 283 -4.49 -19.00 41.33
N GLN A 284 -5.78 -18.98 40.96
CA GLN A 284 -6.85 -19.50 41.82
C GLN A 284 -6.67 -20.99 42.12
N ILE A 285 -6.34 -21.81 41.11
CA ILE A 285 -6.06 -23.25 41.28
C ILE A 285 -4.86 -23.47 42.21
N LYS A 286 -3.79 -22.69 42.06
CA LYS A 286 -2.62 -22.76 42.96
C LYS A 286 -3.01 -22.39 44.41
N ASN A 287 -3.84 -21.37 44.60
CA ASN A 287 -4.33 -20.96 45.92
C ASN A 287 -5.23 -22.02 46.57
N LEU A 288 -6.15 -22.62 45.81
CA LEU A 288 -7.01 -23.69 46.30
C LEU A 288 -6.23 -24.97 46.61
N SER A 289 -5.26 -25.33 45.77
CA SER A 289 -4.35 -26.47 46.02
C SER A 289 -3.59 -26.33 47.33
N ARG A 290 -3.09 -25.12 47.64
CA ARG A 290 -2.42 -24.82 48.91
C ARG A 290 -3.36 -24.93 50.11
N LYS A 291 -4.59 -24.38 50.02
CA LYS A 291 -5.60 -24.52 51.09
C LYS A 291 -6.00 -25.98 51.32
N LEU A 292 -6.10 -26.79 50.25
CA LEU A 292 -6.34 -28.23 50.35
C LEU A 292 -5.21 -28.96 51.09
N GLN A 293 -3.95 -28.61 50.82
CA GLN A 293 -2.81 -29.17 51.57
C GLN A 293 -2.81 -28.77 53.04
N GLU A 294 -3.15 -27.51 53.36
CA GLU A 294 -3.31 -27.03 54.73
C GLU A 294 -4.40 -27.83 55.48
N LEU A 295 -5.58 -27.98 54.87
CA LEU A 295 -6.68 -28.77 55.44
C LEU A 295 -6.32 -30.25 55.59
N GLN A 296 -5.63 -30.86 54.63
CA GLN A 296 -5.12 -32.24 54.76
C GLN A 296 -4.13 -32.36 55.92
N SER A 297 -3.27 -31.37 56.13
CA SER A 297 -2.32 -31.35 57.25
C SER A 297 -3.02 -31.19 58.61
N GLU A 298 -4.12 -30.43 58.68
CA GLU A 298 -4.94 -30.30 59.89
C GLU A 298 -5.71 -31.58 60.21
N ILE A 299 -6.28 -32.23 59.19
CA ILE A 299 -6.93 -33.54 59.35
C ILE A 299 -5.90 -34.59 59.81
N GLY A 300 -4.70 -34.60 59.22
CA GLY A 300 -3.62 -35.50 59.63
C GLY A 300 -3.17 -35.30 61.08
N LYS A 301 -3.20 -34.07 61.61
CA LYS A 301 -2.92 -33.77 63.02
C LYS A 301 -4.04 -34.22 63.95
N ASN A 302 -5.30 -34.04 63.54
CA ASN A 302 -6.47 -34.36 64.35
C ASN A 302 -6.84 -35.86 64.39
N PHE A 303 -6.31 -36.69 63.48
CA PHE A 303 -6.55 -38.14 63.45
C PHE A 303 -5.55 -38.99 64.27
N SER A 304 -4.82 -38.36 65.21
CA SER A 304 -3.91 -39.05 66.13
C SER A 304 -4.59 -39.60 67.40
N ILE A 305 -5.91 -39.82 67.37
CA ILE A 305 -6.67 -40.33 68.52
C ILE A 305 -7.09 -41.78 68.23
N PRO A 306 -6.67 -42.75 69.06
CA PRO A 306 -6.91 -44.16 68.79
C PRO A 306 -8.39 -44.49 68.86
N HIS A 307 -8.84 -45.25 67.85
CA HIS A 307 -10.15 -45.88 67.76
C HIS A 307 -10.55 -46.52 69.10
N THR A 308 -11.54 -45.93 69.77
CA THR A 308 -12.31 -46.64 70.80
C THR A 308 -13.75 -46.73 70.32
N SER A 309 -14.06 -47.96 69.92
CA SER A 309 -15.37 -48.50 69.59
C SER A 309 -16.41 -48.20 70.66
N PHE A 310 -17.54 -47.59 70.29
CA PHE A 310 -18.79 -47.80 71.03
C PHE A 310 -19.97 -47.94 70.05
N SER A 311 -20.59 -49.12 70.14
CA SER A 311 -21.75 -49.58 69.38
C SER A 311 -23.03 -48.92 69.89
N PRO A 312 -24.02 -48.63 69.03
CA PRO A 312 -25.23 -47.91 69.40
C PRO A 312 -26.31 -48.90 69.88
N THR A 313 -26.90 -48.69 71.06
CA THR A 313 -28.17 -49.38 71.39
C THR A 313 -28.93 -48.73 72.56
N PHE A 314 -30.27 -48.66 72.38
CA PHE A 314 -31.36 -48.41 73.36
C PHE A 314 -31.52 -46.95 73.85
N SER A 315 -32.61 -46.21 73.58
CA SER A 315 -34.05 -46.50 73.69
C SER A 315 -34.40 -47.23 74.99
N GLU A 316 -34.70 -46.49 76.06
CA GLU A 316 -35.93 -46.66 76.83
C GLU A 316 -36.06 -45.58 77.92
N SER A 317 -37.24 -45.01 77.96
CA SER A 317 -37.76 -44.14 79.01
C SER A 317 -37.77 -44.85 80.36
N TYR A 318 -37.08 -44.29 81.36
CA TYR A 318 -37.31 -44.63 82.77
C TYR A 318 -37.68 -43.36 83.55
N ALA A 319 -38.97 -43.26 83.88
CA ALA A 319 -39.46 -42.40 84.93
C ALA A 319 -39.04 -43.02 86.27
N CYS A 320 -38.17 -42.34 87.03
CA CYS A 320 -37.80 -42.75 88.38
C CYS A 320 -38.38 -41.73 89.37
N SER A 321 -39.40 -42.15 90.09
CA SER A 321 -40.03 -41.44 91.19
C SER A 321 -39.03 -41.23 92.34
N VAL A 322 -38.85 -39.96 92.71
CA VAL A 322 -37.92 -39.50 93.75
C VAL A 322 -38.47 -39.89 95.13
N GLY A 323 -37.89 -40.93 95.75
CA GLY A 323 -38.03 -41.25 97.17
C GLY A 323 -36.90 -40.58 97.96
N GLU A 324 -37.28 -39.79 98.97
CA GLU A 324 -36.49 -39.17 100.05
C GLU A 324 -34.96 -39.18 99.86
N VAL A 325 -34.47 -38.23 99.08
CA VAL A 325 -33.03 -38.06 98.84
C VAL A 325 -32.43 -37.10 99.86
N SER A 326 -31.30 -37.52 100.44
CA SER A 326 -30.39 -36.76 101.29
C SER A 326 -30.14 -35.35 100.75
N ASN A 327 -29.98 -34.37 101.64
CA ASN A 327 -29.86 -32.94 101.33
C ASN A 327 -28.70 -32.62 100.33
N ASP A 328 -27.70 -33.49 100.24
CA ASP A 328 -26.58 -33.36 99.29
C ASP A 328 -26.92 -33.82 97.86
N ASP A 329 -27.74 -34.87 97.71
CA ASP A 329 -28.15 -35.36 96.39
C ASP A 329 -29.16 -34.41 95.72
N ALA A 330 -30.02 -33.74 96.51
CA ALA A 330 -30.91 -32.70 96.02
C ALA A 330 -30.12 -31.51 95.43
N ARG A 331 -28.99 -31.14 96.04
CA ARG A 331 -28.09 -30.11 95.50
C ARG A 331 -27.46 -30.55 94.19
N MET A 332 -26.96 -31.78 94.11
CA MET A 332 -26.31 -32.32 92.91
C MET A 332 -27.30 -32.43 91.74
N LEU A 333 -28.52 -32.92 91.97
CA LEU A 333 -29.59 -32.94 90.97
C LEU A 333 -29.96 -31.53 90.49
N SER A 334 -30.04 -30.54 91.38
CA SER A 334 -30.28 -29.13 90.97
C SER A 334 -29.15 -28.59 90.08
N LEU A 335 -27.90 -28.99 90.35
CA LEU A 335 -26.73 -28.58 89.59
C LEU A 335 -26.74 -29.20 88.19
N VAL A 336 -27.03 -30.51 88.08
CA VAL A 336 -27.20 -31.22 86.81
C VAL A 336 -28.35 -30.61 86.00
N GLN A 337 -29.51 -30.37 86.62
CA GLN A 337 -30.63 -29.68 85.95
C GLN A 337 -30.23 -28.29 85.44
N ARG A 338 -29.43 -27.54 86.21
CA ARG A 338 -28.91 -26.23 85.78
C ARG A 338 -27.95 -26.36 84.59
N PHE A 339 -27.09 -27.38 84.56
CA PHE A 339 -26.20 -27.64 83.43
C PHE A 339 -26.95 -28.12 82.18
N CYS A 340 -27.94 -29.00 82.32
CA CYS A 340 -28.83 -29.42 81.23
C CYS A 340 -29.56 -28.22 80.64
N ARG A 341 -30.20 -27.37 81.47
CA ARG A 341 -30.86 -26.15 80.98
C ARG A 341 -29.90 -25.18 80.29
N LYS A 342 -28.67 -25.01 80.81
CA LYS A 342 -27.64 -24.19 80.15
C LYS A 342 -27.23 -24.76 78.79
N ARG A 343 -27.12 -26.09 78.68
CA ARG A 343 -26.78 -26.78 77.44
C ARG A 343 -27.92 -26.67 76.42
N GLU A 344 -29.15 -26.93 76.82
CA GLU A 344 -30.35 -26.75 75.98
C GLU A 344 -30.46 -25.30 75.50
N GLN A 345 -30.22 -24.32 76.38
CA GLN A 345 -30.23 -22.91 76.01
C GLN A 345 -29.09 -22.56 75.02
N ALA A 346 -27.91 -23.16 75.18
CA ALA A 346 -26.80 -22.98 74.24
C ALA A 346 -27.09 -23.65 72.88
N GLU A 347 -27.67 -24.85 72.87
CA GLU A 347 -28.08 -25.57 71.65
C GLU A 347 -29.19 -24.81 70.91
N LEU A 348 -30.22 -24.33 71.61
CA LEU A 348 -31.26 -23.46 71.03
C LEU A 348 -30.67 -22.16 70.46
N SER A 349 -29.72 -21.51 71.15
CA SER A 349 -29.08 -20.30 70.63
C SER A 349 -28.25 -20.56 69.37
N LYS A 350 -27.61 -21.74 69.29
CA LYS A 350 -26.84 -22.18 68.12
C LYS A 350 -27.76 -22.52 66.96
N GLU A 351 -28.88 -23.20 67.21
CA GLU A 351 -29.89 -23.49 66.19
C GLU A 351 -30.50 -22.22 65.60
N LEU A 352 -30.87 -21.24 66.44
CA LEU A 352 -31.37 -19.94 65.97
C LEU A 352 -30.34 -19.20 65.12
N PHE A 353 -29.06 -19.21 65.53
CA PHE A 353 -27.97 -18.61 64.75
C PHE A 353 -27.76 -19.31 63.39
N LEU A 354 -27.82 -20.65 63.36
CA LEU A 354 -27.71 -21.42 62.13
C LEU A 354 -28.91 -21.18 61.20
N GLN A 355 -30.11 -21.04 61.75
CA GLN A 355 -31.33 -20.72 61.00
C GLN A 355 -31.27 -19.30 60.41
N GLU A 356 -30.80 -18.32 61.19
CA GLU A 356 -30.59 -16.96 60.68
C GLU A 356 -29.56 -16.95 59.55
N LYS A 357 -28.43 -17.65 59.72
CA LYS A 357 -27.41 -17.79 58.67
C LYS A 357 -27.93 -18.50 57.42
N ALA A 358 -28.76 -19.54 57.58
CA ALA A 358 -29.40 -20.22 56.46
C ALA A 358 -30.34 -19.27 55.70
N SER A 359 -31.16 -18.48 56.41
CA SER A 359 -32.03 -17.48 55.79
C SER A 359 -31.27 -16.35 55.08
N GLN A 360 -30.09 -15.98 55.58
CA GLN A 360 -29.21 -15.01 54.91
C GLN A 360 -28.58 -15.59 53.64
N LEU A 361 -28.16 -16.85 53.65
CA LEU A 361 -27.63 -17.55 52.48
C LEU A 361 -28.72 -17.75 51.41
N GLU A 362 -29.95 -18.06 51.80
CA GLU A 362 -31.10 -18.18 50.89
C GLU A 362 -31.35 -16.86 50.15
N LYS A 363 -31.43 -15.73 50.89
CA LYS A 363 -31.56 -14.38 50.29
C LYS A 363 -30.41 -14.02 49.36
N GLN A 364 -29.17 -14.42 49.70
CA GLN A 364 -28.02 -14.20 48.83
C GLN A 364 -28.11 -15.05 47.56
N SER A 365 -28.56 -16.30 47.66
CA SER A 365 -28.74 -17.18 46.51
C SER A 365 -29.84 -16.68 45.55
N GLU A 366 -30.97 -16.21 46.09
CA GLU A 366 -32.04 -15.60 45.29
C GLU A 366 -31.57 -14.32 44.58
N PHE A 367 -30.78 -13.48 45.27
CA PHE A 367 -30.19 -12.28 44.66
C PHE A 367 -29.22 -12.64 43.52
N LEU A 368 -28.39 -13.67 43.70
CA LEU A 368 -27.46 -14.12 42.65
C LEU A 368 -28.20 -14.71 41.44
N LEU A 369 -29.27 -15.49 41.66
CA LEU A 369 -30.14 -16.01 40.59
C LEU A 369 -30.78 -14.88 39.79
N GLN A 370 -31.32 -13.85 40.45
CA GLN A 370 -31.89 -12.68 39.76
C GLN A 370 -30.83 -11.92 38.94
N TRP A 371 -29.58 -11.86 39.42
CA TRP A 371 -28.48 -11.27 38.68
C TRP A 371 -28.06 -12.10 37.47
N GLU A 372 -28.02 -13.42 37.59
CA GLU A 372 -27.73 -14.35 36.50
C GLU A 372 -28.80 -14.25 35.39
N GLU A 373 -30.09 -14.23 35.75
CA GLU A 373 -31.19 -14.02 34.81
C GLU A 373 -31.10 -12.66 34.10
N ALA A 374 -30.76 -11.59 34.83
CA ALA A 374 -30.58 -10.26 34.26
C ALA A 374 -29.38 -10.18 33.32
N LEU A 375 -28.28 -10.86 33.66
CA LEU A 375 -27.09 -10.96 32.80
C LEU A 375 -27.41 -11.71 31.51
N HIS A 376 -28.03 -12.89 31.59
CA HIS A 376 -28.41 -13.66 30.40
C HIS A 376 -29.42 -12.92 29.51
N THR A 377 -30.34 -12.16 30.10
CA THR A 377 -31.27 -11.31 29.33
C THR A 377 -30.51 -10.22 28.56
N LYS A 378 -29.54 -9.57 29.22
CA LYS A 378 -28.71 -8.54 28.58
C LYS A 378 -27.77 -9.11 27.52
N GLU A 379 -27.17 -10.27 27.75
CA GLU A 379 -26.37 -11.00 26.76
C GLU A 379 -27.23 -11.35 25.53
N GLY A 380 -28.44 -11.87 25.74
CA GLY A 380 -29.40 -12.15 24.67
C GLY A 380 -29.75 -10.92 23.84
N GLU A 381 -30.00 -9.77 24.48
CA GLU A 381 -30.25 -8.50 23.80
C GLU A 381 -29.05 -8.01 22.98
N MET A 382 -27.82 -8.12 23.52
CA MET A 382 -26.60 -7.72 22.81
C MET A 382 -26.35 -8.62 21.59
N VAL A 383 -26.45 -9.94 21.74
CA VAL A 383 -26.30 -10.90 20.64
C VAL A 383 -27.35 -10.64 19.56
N GLN A 384 -28.59 -10.34 19.93
CA GLN A 384 -29.64 -10.00 18.97
C GLN A 384 -29.32 -8.70 18.22
N HIS A 385 -28.83 -7.66 18.90
CA HIS A 385 -28.42 -6.40 18.28
C HIS A 385 -27.24 -6.59 17.31
N GLU A 386 -26.26 -7.43 17.66
CA GLU A 386 -25.15 -7.78 16.78
C GLU A 386 -25.60 -8.56 15.54
N LEU A 387 -26.52 -9.52 15.70
CA LEU A 387 -27.11 -10.25 14.58
C LEU A 387 -27.87 -9.33 13.63
N GLU A 388 -28.64 -8.38 14.15
CA GLU A 388 -29.32 -7.37 13.34
C GLU A 388 -28.34 -6.44 12.62
N ALA A 389 -27.27 -6.02 13.29
CA ALA A 389 -26.22 -5.23 12.67
C ALA A 389 -25.56 -6.02 11.52
N ARG A 390 -25.15 -7.27 11.76
CA ARG A 390 -24.57 -8.16 10.74
C ARG A 390 -25.52 -8.36 9.55
N LYS A 391 -26.82 -8.51 9.80
CA LYS A 391 -27.84 -8.60 8.74
C LYS A 391 -27.94 -7.32 7.92
N ARG A 392 -27.93 -6.14 8.55
CA ARG A 392 -27.94 -4.86 7.82
C ARG A 392 -26.67 -4.68 6.98
N TRP A 393 -25.53 -5.09 7.51
CA TRP A 393 -24.25 -5.09 6.78
C TRP A 393 -24.26 -6.04 5.58
N SER A 394 -24.76 -7.26 5.73
CA SER A 394 -24.85 -8.21 4.62
C SER A 394 -25.81 -7.74 3.52
N GLU A 395 -26.94 -7.13 3.89
CA GLU A 395 -27.86 -6.52 2.92
C GLU A 395 -27.23 -5.31 2.20
N ALA A 396 -26.47 -4.47 2.91
CA ALA A 396 -25.75 -3.34 2.31
C ALA A 396 -24.64 -3.81 1.37
N PHE A 397 -23.92 -4.87 1.75
CA PHE A 397 -22.89 -5.50 0.93
C PHE A 397 -23.48 -6.04 -0.38
N LEU A 398 -24.56 -6.82 -0.32
CA LEU A 398 -25.25 -7.35 -1.50
C LEU A 398 -25.76 -6.23 -2.44
N ARG A 399 -26.17 -5.07 -1.91
CA ARG A 399 -26.54 -3.91 -2.75
C ARG A 399 -25.34 -3.30 -3.47
N LYS A 400 -24.16 -3.24 -2.82
CA LYS A 400 -22.92 -2.76 -3.44
C LYS A 400 -22.43 -3.75 -4.51
N GLU A 401 -22.49 -5.05 -4.25
CA GLU A 401 -22.11 -6.12 -5.19
C GLU A 401 -22.94 -6.05 -6.49
N ARG A 402 -24.28 -5.97 -6.38
CA ARG A 402 -25.15 -5.77 -7.55
C ARG A 402 -24.87 -4.48 -8.31
N ARG A 403 -24.37 -3.43 -7.63
CA ARG A 403 -23.99 -2.17 -8.29
C ARG A 403 -22.68 -2.33 -9.05
N LEU A 404 -21.73 -3.10 -8.51
CA LEU A 404 -20.47 -3.43 -9.18
C LEU A 404 -20.72 -4.28 -10.42
N GLU A 405 -21.58 -5.30 -10.35
CA GLU A 405 -21.99 -6.12 -11.50
C GLU A 405 -22.53 -5.24 -12.65
N ARG A 406 -23.48 -4.33 -12.35
CA ARG A 406 -24.02 -3.39 -13.36
C ARG A 406 -22.96 -2.48 -13.96
N LEU A 407 -21.98 -2.05 -13.17
CA LEU A 407 -20.88 -1.23 -13.66
C LEU A 407 -19.92 -2.02 -14.56
N GLN A 408 -19.67 -3.30 -14.22
CA GLN A 408 -18.90 -4.21 -15.06
C GLN A 408 -19.60 -4.47 -16.41
N GLU A 409 -20.90 -4.79 -16.39
CA GLU A 409 -21.72 -4.91 -17.62
C GLU A 409 -21.63 -3.64 -18.49
N THR A 410 -21.71 -2.47 -17.86
CA THR A 410 -21.60 -1.19 -18.57
C THR A 410 -20.20 -0.97 -19.18
N LEU A 411 -19.14 -1.37 -18.49
CA LEU A 411 -17.76 -1.27 -18.98
C LEU A 411 -17.51 -2.24 -20.15
N GLU A 412 -18.04 -3.46 -20.08
CA GLU A 412 -17.96 -4.42 -21.18
C GLU A 412 -18.67 -3.91 -22.43
N LEU A 413 -19.87 -3.34 -22.29
CA LEU A 413 -20.57 -2.67 -23.39
C LEU A 413 -19.74 -1.53 -23.99
N LYS A 414 -19.10 -0.69 -23.16
CA LYS A 414 -18.24 0.40 -23.63
C LYS A 414 -16.98 -0.10 -24.35
N ARG A 415 -16.38 -1.20 -23.91
CA ARG A 415 -15.25 -1.83 -24.61
C ARG A 415 -15.65 -2.35 -25.98
N LEU A 416 -16.82 -2.98 -26.08
CA LEU A 416 -17.37 -3.44 -27.37
C LEU A 416 -17.69 -2.27 -28.32
N GLU A 417 -18.24 -1.17 -27.80
CA GLU A 417 -18.48 0.05 -28.59
C GLU A 417 -17.17 0.65 -29.13
N ILE A 418 -16.09 0.69 -28.34
CA ILE A 418 -14.78 1.19 -28.76
C ILE A 418 -14.18 0.28 -29.83
N ALA A 419 -14.16 -1.04 -29.61
CA ALA A 419 -13.64 -2.00 -30.58
C ALA A 419 -14.39 -1.93 -31.92
N ALA A 420 -15.71 -1.74 -31.90
CA ALA A 420 -16.51 -1.54 -33.11
C ALA A 420 -16.14 -0.24 -33.85
N ARG A 421 -15.84 0.83 -33.12
CA ARG A 421 -15.39 2.11 -33.69
C ARG A 421 -13.98 2.00 -34.29
N GLU A 422 -13.05 1.35 -33.60
CA GLU A 422 -11.69 1.11 -34.08
C GLU A 422 -11.69 0.28 -35.37
N ALA A 423 -12.45 -0.81 -35.41
CA ALA A 423 -12.61 -1.63 -36.61
C ALA A 423 -13.20 -0.84 -37.79
N ALA A 424 -14.11 0.11 -37.54
CA ALA A 424 -14.65 0.99 -38.58
C ALA A 424 -13.60 2.00 -39.10
N ILE A 425 -12.73 2.52 -38.22
CA ILE A 425 -11.62 3.41 -38.59
C ILE A 425 -10.58 2.64 -39.42
N GLU A 426 -10.19 1.43 -39.00
CA GLU A 426 -9.26 0.59 -39.75
C GLU A 426 -9.78 0.25 -41.15
N LYS A 427 -11.07 -0.09 -41.28
CA LYS A 427 -11.71 -0.29 -42.60
C LYS A 427 -11.61 0.95 -43.49
N ARG A 428 -11.80 2.15 -42.93
CA ARG A 428 -11.67 3.41 -43.69
C ARG A 428 -10.22 3.67 -44.10
N ARG A 429 -9.26 3.45 -43.19
CA ARG A 429 -7.82 3.59 -43.48
C ARG A 429 -7.37 2.62 -44.57
N PHE A 430 -7.81 1.37 -44.51
CA PHE A 430 -7.50 0.36 -45.51
C PHE A 430 -8.09 0.72 -46.89
N ALA A 431 -9.36 1.15 -46.94
CA ALA A 431 -10.00 1.59 -48.18
C ALA A 431 -9.34 2.85 -48.78
N GLN A 432 -8.73 3.72 -47.96
CA GLN A 432 -7.95 4.85 -48.45
C GLN A 432 -6.63 4.39 -49.09
N LEU A 433 -5.91 3.47 -48.43
CA LEU A 433 -4.67 2.90 -48.98
C LEU A 433 -4.89 2.17 -50.31
N GLU A 434 -6.02 1.49 -50.48
CA GLU A 434 -6.39 0.88 -51.76
C GLU A 434 -6.64 1.92 -52.85
N ARG A 435 -7.37 3.00 -52.54
CA ARG A 435 -7.59 4.11 -53.48
C ARG A 435 -6.29 4.82 -53.87
N ASP A 436 -5.38 5.04 -52.93
CA ASP A 436 -4.08 5.67 -53.19
C ASP A 436 -3.21 4.78 -54.10
N ARG A 437 -3.27 3.45 -53.92
CA ARG A 437 -2.58 2.48 -54.80
C ARG A 437 -3.14 2.51 -56.22
N GLU A 438 -4.47 2.55 -56.38
CA GLU A 438 -5.13 2.58 -57.69
C GLU A 438 -4.86 3.88 -58.46
N ALA A 439 -4.75 5.02 -57.77
CA ALA A 439 -4.49 6.31 -58.39
C ALA A 439 -3.03 6.51 -58.88
N GLY A 440 -2.11 5.61 -58.52
CA GLY A 440 -0.68 5.77 -58.81
C GLY A 440 -0.05 7.01 -58.18
N GLU A 441 -0.75 7.61 -57.20
CA GLU A 441 -0.27 8.78 -56.49
C GLU A 441 0.75 8.34 -55.44
N LEU A 442 1.93 8.98 -55.46
CA LEU A 442 2.98 8.76 -54.45
C LEU A 442 2.39 8.90 -53.06
N SER A 443 2.75 7.97 -52.18
CA SER A 443 2.31 8.01 -50.78
C SER A 443 2.59 9.38 -50.16
N LEU A 444 1.79 9.81 -49.18
CA LEU A 444 2.01 11.09 -48.48
C LEU A 444 3.46 11.21 -47.96
N GLY A 445 4.06 10.11 -47.52
CA GLY A 445 5.46 10.05 -47.10
C GLY A 445 6.46 10.31 -48.25
N GLU A 446 6.22 9.75 -49.44
CA GLU A 446 7.05 10.01 -50.61
C GLU A 446 6.91 11.43 -51.15
N ARG A 447 5.69 11.99 -51.16
CA ARG A 447 5.49 13.43 -51.47
C ARG A 447 6.30 14.31 -50.54
N ARG A 448 6.30 14.02 -49.23
CA ARG A 448 7.08 14.77 -48.23
C ARG A 448 8.59 14.68 -48.50
N ARG A 449 9.10 13.48 -48.79
CA ARG A 449 10.52 13.28 -49.14
C ARG A 449 10.92 14.04 -50.40
N ARG A 450 10.10 14.02 -51.46
CA ARG A 450 10.37 14.78 -52.68
C ARG A 450 10.36 16.29 -52.42
N MET A 451 9.45 16.78 -51.59
CA MET A 451 9.38 18.21 -51.25
C MET A 451 10.61 18.66 -50.43
N GLN A 452 11.08 17.83 -49.49
CA GLN A 452 12.33 18.07 -48.77
C GLN A 452 13.55 18.07 -49.71
N GLN A 453 13.59 17.16 -50.70
CA GLN A 453 14.66 17.17 -51.71
C GLN A 453 14.65 18.44 -52.57
N LEU A 454 13.46 18.92 -52.96
CA LEU A 454 13.34 20.18 -53.71
C LEU A 454 13.81 21.38 -52.89
N GLN A 455 13.43 21.46 -51.61
CA GLN A 455 13.90 22.52 -50.70
C GLN A 455 15.43 22.50 -50.53
N PHE A 456 16.04 21.32 -50.48
CA PHE A 456 17.50 21.19 -50.42
C PHE A 456 18.18 21.72 -51.70
N ILE A 457 17.64 21.39 -52.87
CA ILE A 457 18.15 21.88 -54.16
C ILE A 457 18.00 23.40 -54.27
N GLU A 458 16.86 23.96 -53.85
CA GLU A 458 16.63 25.41 -53.84
C GLU A 458 17.62 26.14 -52.92
N ALA A 459 17.88 25.60 -51.72
CA ALA A 459 18.87 26.16 -50.80
C ALA A 459 20.30 26.11 -51.37
N GLU A 460 20.66 25.05 -52.11
CA GLU A 460 21.95 25.00 -52.82
C GLU A 460 22.05 26.01 -53.95
N LEU A 461 20.97 26.25 -54.71
CA LEU A 461 20.94 27.23 -55.79
C LEU A 461 21.12 28.66 -55.24
N HIS A 462 20.43 29.01 -54.14
CA HIS A 462 20.57 30.32 -53.49
C HIS A 462 22.02 30.56 -53.03
N LYS A 463 22.66 29.54 -52.42
CA LYS A 463 24.08 29.61 -52.04
C LYS A 463 25.02 29.80 -53.24
N ARG A 464 24.67 29.28 -54.43
CA ARG A 464 25.46 29.49 -55.65
C ARG A 464 25.29 30.89 -56.21
N GLU A 465 24.08 31.45 -56.16
CA GLU A 465 23.79 32.83 -56.58
C GLU A 465 24.52 33.85 -55.69
N GLU A 466 24.50 33.67 -54.37
CA GLU A 466 25.26 34.52 -53.43
C GLU A 466 26.77 34.53 -53.72
N ARG A 467 27.34 33.36 -54.03
CA ARG A 467 28.76 33.24 -54.41
C ARG A 467 29.07 33.92 -55.74
N ALA A 468 28.13 33.93 -56.69
CA ALA A 468 28.31 34.61 -57.97
C ALA A 468 28.31 36.13 -57.78
N LEU A 469 27.36 36.65 -56.99
CA LEU A 469 27.28 38.08 -56.67
C LEU A 469 28.51 38.58 -55.90
N ALA A 470 29.07 37.79 -54.99
CA ALA A 470 30.32 38.13 -54.29
C ALA A 470 31.51 38.30 -55.26
N ARG A 471 31.60 37.46 -56.30
CA ARG A 471 32.67 37.56 -57.32
C ARG A 471 32.50 38.78 -58.22
N GLU A 472 31.26 39.14 -58.56
CA GLU A 472 30.98 40.37 -59.31
C GLU A 472 31.37 41.62 -58.50
N GLY A 473 31.15 41.60 -57.17
CA GLY A 473 31.55 42.68 -56.27
C GLY A 473 33.07 42.86 -56.11
N GLU A 474 33.85 41.78 -56.14
CA GLU A 474 35.33 41.84 -56.09
C GLU A 474 35.96 42.20 -57.44
N GLY A 475 35.37 41.74 -58.55
CA GLY A 475 35.86 42.04 -59.91
C GLY A 475 35.78 43.52 -60.31
N LEU A 476 34.87 44.29 -59.70
CA LEU A 476 34.67 45.72 -59.99
C LEU A 476 35.67 46.66 -59.27
N ARG A 477 36.45 46.17 -58.29
CA ARG A 477 37.43 47.02 -57.57
C ARG A 477 38.85 46.98 -58.13
N HIS A 478 39.15 46.18 -59.15
CA HIS A 478 40.52 45.98 -59.66
C HIS A 478 40.72 46.34 -61.14
N ALA A 479 39.75 47.02 -61.78
CA ALA A 479 39.84 47.39 -63.19
C ALA A 479 39.70 48.92 -63.40
N VAL A 480 40.68 49.70 -62.91
CA VAL A 480 40.95 51.07 -63.38
C VAL A 480 42.36 51.06 -63.95
N GLY A 481 42.47 50.88 -65.27
CA GLY A 481 43.74 50.94 -65.98
C GLY A 481 43.82 49.90 -67.08
N PHE A 482 44.18 50.38 -68.27
CA PHE A 482 44.45 49.64 -69.51
C PHE A 482 43.23 49.28 -70.34
N GLY A 483 43.02 50.13 -71.35
CA GLY A 483 42.26 49.79 -72.53
C GLY A 483 42.98 48.77 -73.40
N GLU A 484 42.33 48.52 -74.54
CA GLU A 484 42.74 47.67 -75.65
C GLU A 484 42.31 46.19 -75.57
N HIS A 485 41.33 45.91 -76.45
CA HIS A 485 41.05 44.63 -77.09
C HIS A 485 40.52 43.48 -76.20
N HIS A 486 39.22 43.19 -76.28
CA HIS A 486 38.71 42.11 -77.13
C HIS A 486 37.19 41.93 -77.05
N ARG A 487 36.65 41.44 -78.16
CA ARG A 487 35.25 41.32 -78.59
C ARG A 487 34.29 40.68 -77.59
N LEU A 488 33.11 41.29 -77.53
CA LEU A 488 31.83 40.75 -77.08
C LEU A 488 31.52 39.37 -77.69
N ARG A 489 31.34 38.35 -76.85
CA ARG A 489 30.68 37.08 -77.23
C ARG A 489 29.37 36.94 -76.45
N ARG A 490 28.29 36.81 -77.21
CA ARG A 490 26.88 36.65 -76.78
C ARG A 490 26.61 35.28 -76.12
N PRO A 491 25.54 35.14 -75.32
CA PRO A 491 25.27 33.97 -74.50
C PRO A 491 24.70 32.79 -75.30
N VAL A 492 25.10 31.57 -74.93
CA VAL A 492 24.64 30.32 -75.53
C VAL A 492 23.31 29.91 -74.91
N GLN A 493 22.21 30.26 -75.59
CA GLN A 493 20.98 29.49 -75.58
C GLN A 493 20.98 28.61 -76.84
N GLN A 494 20.42 27.39 -76.72
CA GLN A 494 20.14 26.37 -77.77
C GLN A 494 21.18 25.25 -77.98
N LEU A 495 20.89 24.12 -77.33
CA LEU A 495 21.04 22.74 -77.83
C LEU A 495 19.73 22.03 -77.42
N ALA A 496 18.65 22.15 -78.19
CA ALA A 496 18.22 21.18 -79.23
C ALA A 496 18.13 19.76 -78.64
N ARG A 497 16.99 19.32 -78.10
CA ARG A 497 15.82 18.77 -78.81
C ARG A 497 16.23 17.71 -79.85
N GLY A 498 16.34 16.46 -79.40
CA GLY A 498 16.73 15.33 -80.25
C GLY A 498 16.76 14.00 -79.50
N HIS A 499 15.59 13.50 -79.06
CA HIS A 499 15.32 12.06 -79.01
C HIS A 499 13.80 11.85 -79.03
N MET A 500 13.28 11.71 -80.25
CA MET A 500 11.94 11.25 -80.54
C MET A 500 11.89 9.72 -80.43
N GLU A 501 10.84 9.23 -79.80
CA GLU A 501 9.88 8.24 -80.31
C GLU A 501 10.43 7.18 -81.29
N ASN A 502 10.33 5.91 -80.89
CA ASN A 502 9.75 4.82 -81.70
C ASN A 502 9.68 3.50 -80.91
N ILE A 503 8.75 2.64 -81.33
CA ILE A 503 8.38 1.28 -80.85
C ILE A 503 7.32 1.34 -79.74
N GLY A 504 6.04 1.01 -79.95
CA GLY A 504 5.36 0.39 -81.08
C GLY A 504 4.07 -0.24 -80.54
N GLU A 505 2.93 0.19 -81.08
CA GLU A 505 1.59 -0.33 -80.77
C GLU A 505 1.39 -1.73 -81.36
N SER A 506 0.73 -2.59 -80.59
CA SER A 506 -0.12 -3.73 -80.98
C SER A 506 -0.47 -4.46 -79.67
N GLN A 507 -1.64 -4.98 -79.35
CA GLN A 507 -3.04 -4.95 -79.80
C GLN A 507 -3.76 -5.85 -78.75
N PRO A 508 -5.07 -5.72 -78.45
CA PRO A 508 -5.68 -6.43 -77.32
C PRO A 508 -6.27 -7.79 -77.73
N THR A 509 -6.39 -8.73 -76.78
CA THR A 509 -7.28 -9.90 -76.93
C THR A 509 -7.89 -10.29 -75.59
N ASP A 510 -9.22 -10.17 -75.58
CA ASP A 510 -10.20 -10.86 -74.74
C ASP A 510 -9.98 -12.37 -74.66
N GLY A 511 -10.40 -12.96 -73.54
CA GLY A 511 -10.84 -14.35 -73.51
C GLY A 511 -10.47 -15.14 -72.26
N GLY A 512 -11.49 -15.59 -71.54
CA GLY A 512 -11.44 -16.92 -70.92
C GLY A 512 -11.72 -16.98 -69.43
N ALA A 513 -13.01 -16.99 -69.08
CA ALA A 513 -13.51 -17.44 -67.79
C ALA A 513 -13.09 -18.89 -67.48
N MET A 514 -12.73 -19.15 -66.22
CA MET A 514 -12.77 -20.47 -65.61
C MET A 514 -13.29 -20.34 -64.18
N ASP A 515 -14.57 -20.65 -64.06
CA ASP A 515 -15.26 -21.07 -62.84
C ASP A 515 -14.56 -22.28 -62.21
N SER A 516 -14.26 -22.20 -60.91
CA SER A 516 -14.35 -23.34 -59.99
C SER A 516 -14.30 -22.82 -58.55
N ARG A 517 -15.44 -22.58 -57.91
CA ARG A 517 -16.22 -23.55 -57.09
C ARG A 517 -15.50 -24.00 -55.80
N VAL A 518 -16.28 -23.92 -54.70
CA VAL A 518 -16.41 -24.95 -53.64
C VAL A 518 -15.27 -24.86 -52.57
N LEU A 519 -15.47 -24.54 -51.27
CA LEU A 519 -16.54 -24.78 -50.29
C LEU A 519 -16.44 -23.85 -49.06
N SER A 520 -17.60 -23.43 -48.54
CA SER A 520 -17.78 -23.14 -47.10
C SER A 520 -17.87 -24.45 -46.30
N PRO A 521 -17.41 -24.45 -45.03
CA PRO A 521 -18.29 -24.89 -43.94
C PRO A 521 -18.12 -23.96 -42.72
N SER A 522 -19.16 -23.26 -42.25
CA SER A 522 -20.12 -23.76 -41.25
C SER A 522 -19.50 -24.38 -39.99
N LYS A 523 -19.77 -23.71 -38.85
CA LYS A 523 -19.90 -24.21 -37.47
C LYS A 523 -18.62 -24.58 -36.69
N CYS A 524 -18.35 -23.78 -35.65
CA CYS A 524 -18.09 -24.18 -34.25
C CYS A 524 -18.27 -22.91 -33.39
N ARG A 525 -19.49 -22.53 -32.98
CA ARG A 525 -20.01 -22.74 -31.61
C ARG A 525 -19.07 -23.54 -30.70
N THR A 526 -18.45 -22.87 -29.74
CA THR A 526 -18.20 -23.43 -28.40
C THR A 526 -18.51 -22.37 -27.33
N PRO A 527 -19.14 -22.76 -26.20
CA PRO A 527 -19.72 -21.85 -25.22
C PRO A 527 -18.82 -21.74 -23.97
N TYR A 528 -18.58 -20.52 -23.49
CA TYR A 528 -17.99 -20.29 -22.16
C TYR A 528 -18.80 -19.20 -21.45
N LEU A 529 -20.11 -19.40 -21.34
CA LEU A 529 -21.02 -18.62 -20.48
C LEU A 529 -22.21 -19.51 -20.09
N SER A 530 -21.99 -20.44 -19.16
CA SER A 530 -23.05 -21.08 -18.36
C SER A 530 -22.45 -22.09 -17.36
N LEU A 531 -21.75 -21.59 -16.34
CA LEU A 531 -21.54 -22.30 -15.09
C LEU A 531 -21.50 -21.21 -14.01
N LEU A 532 -22.68 -20.91 -13.45
CA LEU A 532 -22.94 -20.33 -12.11
C LEU A 532 -24.44 -19.97 -12.07
N SER A 533 -25.25 -20.99 -11.80
CA SER A 533 -26.53 -20.89 -11.10
C SER A 533 -26.35 -21.47 -9.71
#